data_AF-A0A7V8JLI9-F1
#
_entry.id   AF-A0A7V8JLI9-F1
#
_cell.length_a   1.000
_cell.length_b   1.000
_cell.length_c   1.000
_cell.angle_alpha   90.00
_cell.angle_beta   90.00
_cell.angle_gamma   90.00
#
_symmetry.space_group_name_H-M   'P 1'
#
loop_
_entity.id
_entity.type
_entity.pdbx_description
1 polymer ?
#
loop_
_entity_poly.entity_id
_entity_poly.type
_entity_poly.pdbx_seq_one_letter_code
_entity_poly.pdbx_strand_id
1 'polypeptide(L)'
;MRGIEAVLTGFPPAPAESVVKLPATRQRFFTLADVLARHGYDTGFYYGGESHFDNMREFFLGNGFTRIVDRKDYRNPVFVGSWGASDEDLFGLADQRFQQLNAEGKPFFGLVFTSSNHDPFEFPDGRITLHEQPRQTRDNAAKYADHALGGFFRKAMASPYWDNTVLLVAADHDSRVFGKNLVPIGNFHIPGLILGGGIAPRRDAASSVRSIWRRPCCRCWALPTPRRCWGRT
;
A
#
# COMPACT_ATOMS: atom_id res chain seq x y z
N MET A 1 5.47 -8.68 2.12
CA MET A 1 6.25 -8.06 3.23
C MET A 1 7.43 -7.20 2.78
N ARG A 2 8.35 -7.67 1.91
CA ARG A 2 9.49 -6.81 1.47
C ARG A 2 9.08 -5.57 0.68
N GLY A 3 7.94 -5.59 -0.03
CA GLY A 3 7.40 -4.40 -0.68
C GLY A 3 7.04 -3.29 0.31
N ILE A 4 6.44 -3.64 1.45
CA ILE A 4 6.13 -2.70 2.54
C ILE A 4 7.42 -2.07 3.10
N GLU A 5 8.44 -2.89 3.36
CA GLU A 5 9.77 -2.42 3.77
C GLU A 5 10.33 -1.41 2.77
N ALA A 6 10.31 -1.73 1.48
CA ALA A 6 10.87 -0.86 0.45
C ALA A 6 10.15 0.51 0.36
N VAL A 7 8.82 0.50 0.38
CA VAL A 7 8.01 1.73 0.27
C VAL A 7 8.08 2.58 1.53
N LEU A 8 8.08 1.97 2.72
CA LEU A 8 8.06 2.72 3.98
C LEU A 8 9.42 3.14 4.47
N THR A 9 10.45 2.32 4.29
CA THR A 9 11.76 2.54 4.91
C THR A 9 12.82 2.97 3.89
N GLY A 10 12.63 2.63 2.62
CA GLY A 10 13.68 2.73 1.61
C GLY A 10 14.91 1.88 1.93
N PHE A 11 14.78 0.88 2.81
CA PHE A 11 15.86 -0.03 3.19
C PHE A 11 16.06 -1.09 2.11
N PRO A 12 17.32 -1.38 1.71
CA PRO A 12 17.58 -2.40 0.71
C PRO A 12 17.30 -3.81 1.24
N PRO A 13 16.87 -4.75 0.37
CA PRO A 13 16.63 -6.12 0.78
C PRO A 13 17.94 -6.76 1.26
N ALA A 14 17.91 -7.35 2.45
CA ALA A 14 18.99 -8.19 2.99
C ALA A 14 18.66 -9.69 2.84
N PRO A 15 19.66 -10.60 2.89
CA PRO A 15 19.41 -12.04 2.92
C PRO A 15 18.52 -12.50 4.10
N ALA A 16 18.56 -11.77 5.22
CA ALA A 16 17.68 -11.96 6.36
C ALA A 16 16.21 -11.64 6.01
N GLU A 17 15.28 -11.99 6.91
CA GLU A 17 13.88 -11.57 6.78
C GLU A 17 13.73 -10.04 6.67
N SER A 18 12.57 -9.60 6.17
CA SER A 18 12.25 -8.17 6.08
C SER A 18 12.31 -7.50 7.45
N VAL A 19 12.74 -6.23 7.51
CA VAL A 19 12.77 -5.46 8.77
C VAL A 19 11.40 -5.34 9.45
N VAL A 20 10.30 -5.63 8.75
CA VAL A 20 8.97 -5.70 9.38
C VAL A 20 8.88 -6.86 10.40
N LYS A 21 9.63 -7.95 10.19
CA LYS A 21 9.59 -9.16 11.03
C LYS A 21 10.68 -9.20 12.11
N LEU A 22 11.77 -8.45 11.93
CA LEU A 22 12.93 -8.55 12.80
C LEU A 22 12.67 -7.89 14.17
N PRO A 23 12.98 -8.55 15.30
CA PRO A 23 12.81 -7.95 16.63
C PRO A 23 13.59 -6.64 16.83
N ALA A 24 14.79 -6.53 16.25
CA ALA A 24 15.67 -5.38 16.39
C ALA A 24 15.15 -4.10 15.72
N THR A 25 14.15 -4.20 14.85
CA THR A 25 13.59 -3.10 14.05
C THR A 25 12.16 -2.75 14.46
N ARG A 26 11.66 -3.31 15.57
CA ARG A 26 10.32 -3.05 16.10
C ARG A 26 10.12 -1.63 16.60
N GLN A 27 11.20 -0.93 16.98
CA GLN A 27 11.14 0.45 17.46
C GLN A 27 12.28 1.28 16.92
N ARG A 28 12.03 2.58 16.73
CA ARG A 28 13.03 3.58 16.34
C ARG A 28 13.77 3.24 15.03
N PHE A 29 13.16 2.42 14.19
CA PHE A 29 13.61 2.21 12.83
C PHE A 29 13.12 3.36 11.95
N PHE A 30 13.93 3.73 10.97
CA PHE A 30 13.55 4.81 10.07
C PHE A 30 12.36 4.38 9.20
N THR A 31 11.28 5.16 9.24
CA THR A 31 10.14 5.02 8.33
C THR A 31 9.70 6.40 7.85
N LEU A 32 9.07 6.44 6.67
CA LEU A 32 8.38 7.62 6.19
C LEU A 32 7.26 8.04 7.17
N ALA A 33 6.56 7.08 7.77
CA ALA A 33 5.51 7.35 8.75
C ALA A 33 6.02 8.13 9.96
N ASP A 34 7.16 7.74 10.56
CA ASP A 34 7.76 8.47 11.69
C ASP A 34 8.16 9.90 11.30
N VAL A 35 8.74 10.09 10.12
CA VAL A 35 9.07 11.43 9.62
C VAL A 35 7.80 12.27 9.50
N LEU A 36 6.76 11.76 8.85
CA LEU A 36 5.51 12.49 8.63
C LEU A 36 4.75 12.78 9.92
N ALA A 37 4.71 11.83 10.85
CA ALA A 37 4.10 12.02 12.16
C ALA A 37 4.76 13.18 12.93
N ARG A 38 6.09 13.31 12.88
CA ARG A 38 6.83 14.45 13.47
C ARG A 38 6.51 15.79 12.81
N HIS A 39 6.03 15.77 11.56
CA HIS A 39 5.54 16.93 10.83
C HIS A 39 4.02 17.13 10.97
N GLY A 40 3.38 16.45 11.94
CA GLY A 40 1.99 16.67 12.29
C GLY A 40 0.97 15.90 11.45
N TYR A 41 1.40 14.96 10.60
CA TYR A 41 0.49 14.11 9.82
C TYR A 41 -0.18 13.05 10.70
N ASP A 42 -1.44 12.72 10.41
CA ASP A 42 -2.06 11.45 10.87
C ASP A 42 -1.53 10.30 9.99
N THR A 43 -0.98 9.26 10.59
CA THR A 43 -0.32 8.16 9.87
C THR A 43 -1.08 6.85 10.10
N GLY A 44 -1.84 6.43 9.09
CA GLY A 44 -2.74 5.28 9.16
C GLY A 44 -2.27 4.11 8.30
N PHE A 45 -2.31 2.90 8.87
CA PHE A 45 -2.23 1.65 8.13
C PHE A 45 -3.63 1.06 8.00
N TYR A 46 -4.06 0.74 6.78
CA TYR A 46 -5.38 0.22 6.46
C TYR A 46 -5.25 -1.16 5.83
N TYR A 47 -5.87 -2.15 6.45
CA TYR A 47 -5.80 -3.55 6.03
C TYR A 47 -7.15 -4.23 6.24
N GLY A 48 -7.61 -5.06 5.30
CA GLY A 48 -8.88 -5.78 5.42
C GLY A 48 -8.83 -6.97 6.38
N GLY A 49 -7.63 -7.53 6.58
CA GLY A 49 -7.38 -8.69 7.43
C GLY A 49 -6.98 -8.35 8.86
N GLU A 50 -6.50 -9.35 9.60
CA GLU A 50 -6.05 -9.18 10.97
C GLU A 50 -4.62 -8.61 11.03
N SER A 51 -4.44 -7.42 11.63
CA SER A 51 -3.14 -6.73 11.65
C SER A 51 -2.08 -7.36 12.56
N HIS A 52 -2.46 -8.31 13.42
CA HIS A 52 -1.52 -9.11 14.20
C HIS A 52 -0.81 -10.14 13.34
N PHE A 53 -1.37 -10.47 12.18
CA PHE A 53 -0.70 -11.33 11.20
C PHE A 53 0.66 -10.71 10.85
N ASP A 54 1.70 -11.55 10.89
CA ASP A 54 3.05 -11.19 10.45
C ASP A 54 3.78 -10.10 11.27
N ASN A 55 3.35 -9.83 12.53
CA ASN A 55 3.91 -8.80 13.44
C ASN A 55 3.83 -7.35 12.91
N MET A 56 2.99 -7.12 11.91
CA MET A 56 2.84 -5.80 11.27
C MET A 56 2.41 -4.72 12.28
N ARG A 57 1.47 -5.06 13.18
CA ARG A 57 0.99 -4.13 14.22
C ARG A 57 2.10 -3.57 15.10
N GLU A 58 2.97 -4.43 15.63
CA GLU A 58 4.06 -3.99 16.50
C GLU A 58 5.05 -3.10 15.74
N PHE A 59 5.42 -3.51 14.52
CA PHE A 59 6.33 -2.74 13.68
C PHE A 59 5.76 -1.35 13.33
N PHE A 60 4.49 -1.26 12.93
CA PHE A 60 3.89 0.00 12.52
C PHE A 60 3.73 0.96 13.70
N LEU A 61 3.18 0.50 14.84
CA LEU A 61 3.00 1.35 16.02
C LEU A 61 4.34 1.77 16.64
N GLY A 62 5.35 0.90 16.62
CA GLY A 62 6.68 1.22 17.12
C GLY A 62 7.50 2.15 16.22
N ASN A 63 7.07 2.35 14.96
CA ASN A 63 7.79 3.12 13.95
C ASN A 63 6.90 4.16 13.24
N GLY A 64 6.07 4.88 14.00
CA GLY A 64 5.50 6.16 13.55
C GLY A 64 4.11 6.12 12.93
N PHE A 65 3.44 4.97 12.88
CA PHE A 65 2.00 4.94 12.60
C PHE A 65 1.20 5.25 13.87
N THR A 66 0.33 6.25 13.80
CA THR A 66 -0.58 6.61 14.89
C THR A 66 -1.84 5.77 14.89
N ARG A 67 -2.19 5.15 13.76
CA ARG A 67 -3.43 4.39 13.59
C ARG A 67 -3.22 3.11 12.80
N ILE A 68 -3.95 2.09 13.22
CA ILE A 68 -4.15 0.86 12.47
C ILE A 68 -5.65 0.65 12.35
N VAL A 69 -6.09 0.47 11.11
CA VAL A 69 -7.43 0.05 10.73
C VAL A 69 -7.32 -1.37 10.22
N ASP A 70 -7.97 -2.30 10.91
CA ASP A 70 -7.91 -3.73 10.61
C ASP A 70 -9.30 -4.38 10.68
N ARG A 71 -9.36 -5.71 10.54
CA ARG A 71 -10.59 -6.51 10.49
C ARG A 71 -11.70 -6.05 11.46
N LYS A 72 -11.36 -5.64 12.67
CA LYS A 72 -12.36 -5.25 13.70
C LYS A 72 -13.05 -3.91 13.42
N ASP A 73 -12.47 -3.08 12.56
CA ASP A 73 -12.94 -1.73 12.26
C ASP A 73 -13.99 -1.72 11.13
N TYR A 74 -14.08 -2.81 10.35
CA TYR A 74 -15.07 -2.97 9.28
C TYR A 74 -16.43 -3.39 9.86
N ARG A 75 -17.37 -2.44 9.93
CA ARG A 75 -18.76 -2.71 10.33
C ARG A 75 -19.58 -3.12 9.11
N ASN A 76 -20.09 -4.35 9.12
CA ASN A 76 -20.91 -4.93 8.04
C ASN A 76 -20.25 -4.83 6.64
N PRO A 77 -19.04 -5.38 6.45
CA PRO A 77 -18.41 -5.43 5.14
C PRO A 77 -19.31 -6.15 4.13
N VAL A 78 -19.31 -5.68 2.88
CA VAL A 78 -20.07 -6.26 1.77
C VAL A 78 -19.61 -7.70 1.53
N PHE A 79 -18.31 -7.96 1.68
CA PHE A 79 -17.75 -9.29 1.51
C PHE A 79 -16.57 -9.53 2.45
N VAL A 80 -16.49 -10.75 2.99
CA VAL A 80 -15.37 -11.21 3.82
C VAL A 80 -14.91 -12.55 3.29
N GLY A 81 -13.66 -12.60 2.82
CA GLY A 81 -12.97 -13.83 2.48
C GLY A 81 -12.03 -14.29 3.60
N SER A 82 -11.24 -15.33 3.32
CA SER A 82 -10.23 -15.87 4.24
C SER A 82 -9.20 -14.82 4.68
N TRP A 83 -8.94 -13.81 3.83
CA TRP A 83 -7.99 -12.72 4.09
C TRP A 83 -8.62 -11.45 4.67
N GLY A 84 -9.89 -11.51 5.06
CA GLY A 84 -10.62 -10.41 5.68
C GLY A 84 -11.59 -9.72 4.74
N ALA A 85 -11.89 -8.46 5.05
CA ALA A 85 -12.80 -7.62 4.26
C ALA A 85 -12.26 -7.43 2.84
N SER A 86 -13.16 -7.31 1.86
CA SER A 86 -12.79 -7.18 0.46
C SER A 86 -12.07 -5.87 0.14
N ASP A 87 -11.40 -5.80 -1.02
CA ASP A 87 -10.69 -4.58 -1.44
C ASP A 87 -11.66 -3.39 -1.63
N GLU A 88 -12.91 -3.62 -2.03
CA GLU A 88 -13.95 -2.57 -2.07
C GLU A 88 -14.26 -2.01 -0.68
N ASP A 89 -14.37 -2.88 0.32
CA ASP A 89 -14.63 -2.49 1.71
C ASP A 89 -13.43 -1.73 2.30
N LEU A 90 -12.21 -2.23 2.05
CA LEU A 90 -10.94 -1.60 2.41
C LEU A 90 -10.85 -0.17 1.85
N PHE A 91 -11.05 -0.02 0.54
CA PHE A 91 -10.99 1.29 -0.10
C PHE A 91 -12.13 2.21 0.34
N GLY A 92 -13.32 1.66 0.60
CA GLY A 92 -14.44 2.43 1.14
C GLY A 92 -14.12 3.05 2.50
N LEU A 93 -13.54 2.27 3.41
CA LEU A 93 -13.18 2.75 4.75
C LEU A 93 -12.00 3.73 4.71
N ALA A 94 -11.01 3.49 3.84
CA ALA A 94 -9.89 4.40 3.63
C ALA A 94 -10.38 5.77 3.09
N ASP A 95 -11.22 5.77 2.06
CA ASP A 95 -11.82 6.98 1.48
C ASP A 95 -12.60 7.77 2.54
N GLN A 96 -13.47 7.11 3.31
CA GLN A 96 -14.22 7.74 4.40
C GLN A 96 -13.28 8.44 5.39
N ARG A 97 -12.18 7.78 5.76
CA ARG A 97 -11.22 8.32 6.72
C ARG A 97 -10.42 9.49 6.14
N PHE A 98 -10.06 9.45 4.86
CA PHE A 98 -9.38 10.56 4.18
C PHE A 98 -10.28 11.79 4.07
N GLN A 99 -11.57 11.60 3.74
CA GLN A 99 -12.55 12.68 3.76
C GLN A 99 -12.67 13.32 5.15
N GLN A 100 -12.74 12.49 6.21
CA GLN A 100 -12.79 12.99 7.58
C GLN A 100 -11.54 13.81 7.95
N LEU A 101 -10.34 13.28 7.70
CA LEU A 101 -9.09 13.97 8.01
C LEU A 101 -8.96 15.29 7.26
N ASN A 102 -9.39 15.31 5.99
CA ASN A 102 -9.44 16.54 5.20
C ASN A 102 -10.42 17.57 5.78
N ALA A 103 -11.61 17.14 6.20
CA ALA A 103 -12.59 18.03 6.85
C ALA A 103 -12.08 18.59 8.20
N GLU A 104 -11.25 17.83 8.90
CA GLU A 104 -10.56 18.26 10.14
C GLU A 104 -9.34 19.17 9.87
N GLY A 105 -8.98 19.41 8.60
CA GLY A 105 -7.77 20.16 8.22
C GLY A 105 -6.47 19.44 8.61
N LYS A 106 -6.53 18.12 8.83
CA LYS A 106 -5.41 17.30 9.29
C LYS A 106 -4.69 16.68 8.09
N PRO A 107 -3.41 17.00 7.83
CA PRO A 107 -2.65 16.29 6.80
C PRO A 107 -2.50 14.82 7.17
N PHE A 108 -2.49 13.93 6.20
CA PHE A 108 -2.52 12.49 6.44
C PHE A 108 -1.61 11.70 5.50
N PHE A 109 -1.19 10.54 5.99
CA PHE A 109 -0.50 9.51 5.24
C PHE A 109 -1.20 8.18 5.48
N GLY A 110 -1.72 7.59 4.40
CA GLY A 110 -2.37 6.30 4.43
C GLY A 110 -1.56 5.25 3.68
N LEU A 111 -1.15 4.19 4.36
CA LEU A 111 -0.74 2.94 3.70
C LEU A 111 -1.95 2.02 3.63
N VAL A 112 -2.53 1.87 2.44
CA VAL A 112 -3.67 0.98 2.17
C VAL A 112 -3.15 -0.30 1.51
N PHE A 113 -3.37 -1.45 2.13
CA PHE A 113 -2.80 -2.72 1.68
C PHE A 113 -3.90 -3.73 1.35
N THR A 114 -4.04 -4.05 0.06
CA THR A 114 -5.07 -4.94 -0.47
C THR A 114 -4.84 -6.40 -0.10
N SER A 115 -5.90 -7.21 -0.10
CA SER A 115 -5.84 -8.60 0.32
C SER A 115 -6.65 -9.57 -0.55
N SER A 116 -7.53 -9.09 -1.44
CA SER A 116 -8.43 -9.95 -2.22
C SER A 116 -7.71 -10.81 -3.27
N ASN A 117 -6.57 -10.34 -3.79
CA ASN A 117 -5.74 -11.12 -4.73
C ASN A 117 -4.79 -12.09 -4.00
N HIS A 118 -5.36 -12.94 -3.15
CA HIS A 118 -4.63 -13.98 -2.44
C HIS A 118 -5.42 -15.29 -2.47
N ASP A 119 -4.73 -16.42 -2.64
CA ASP A 119 -5.30 -17.77 -2.55
C ASP A 119 -6.14 -17.92 -1.27
N PRO A 120 -7.41 -18.40 -1.34
CA PRO A 120 -8.04 -19.10 -2.46
C PRO A 120 -8.80 -18.21 -3.46
N PHE A 121 -8.43 -16.94 -3.61
CA PHE A 121 -8.93 -15.99 -4.63
C PHE A 121 -10.43 -15.67 -4.48
N GLU A 122 -10.82 -15.36 -3.25
CA GLU A 122 -12.18 -14.99 -2.86
C GLU A 122 -12.45 -13.50 -3.10
N PHE A 123 -13.59 -13.20 -3.74
CA PHE A 123 -14.08 -11.84 -4.01
C PHE A 123 -15.62 -11.88 -4.12
N PRO A 124 -16.36 -10.77 -4.08
CA PRO A 124 -17.82 -10.73 -4.22
C PRO A 124 -18.33 -11.01 -5.64
N ASP A 125 -19.55 -11.57 -5.75
CA ASP A 125 -20.21 -11.83 -7.02
C ASP A 125 -20.71 -10.56 -7.73
N GLY A 126 -20.86 -10.65 -9.05
CA GLY A 126 -21.50 -9.61 -9.85
C GLY A 126 -20.70 -8.32 -10.05
N ARG A 127 -19.42 -8.28 -9.66
CA ARG A 127 -18.56 -7.08 -9.78
C ARG A 127 -17.78 -6.99 -11.08
N ILE A 128 -17.38 -8.14 -11.61
CA ILE A 128 -16.62 -8.24 -12.85
C ILE A 128 -17.22 -9.31 -13.76
N THR A 129 -17.08 -9.14 -15.08
CA THR A 129 -17.14 -10.28 -16.00
C THR A 129 -15.88 -11.10 -15.78
N LEU A 130 -16.03 -12.40 -15.50
CA LEU A 130 -14.89 -13.29 -15.30
C LEU A 130 -14.00 -13.32 -16.54
N HIS A 131 -12.70 -13.31 -16.32
CA HIS A 131 -11.69 -13.51 -17.35
C HIS A 131 -11.62 -14.98 -17.78
N GLU A 132 -11.71 -15.89 -16.80
CA GLU A 132 -11.58 -17.33 -17.00
C GLU A 132 -12.46 -18.12 -16.02
N GLN A 133 -12.53 -19.44 -16.22
CA GLN A 133 -13.18 -20.39 -15.31
C GLN A 133 -12.15 -21.40 -14.79
N PRO A 134 -12.24 -21.86 -13.52
CA PRO A 134 -13.26 -21.51 -12.53
C PRO A 134 -13.15 -20.05 -12.04
N ARG A 135 -14.16 -19.56 -11.32
CA ARG A 135 -14.22 -18.18 -10.79
C ARG A 135 -13.04 -17.81 -9.90
N GLN A 136 -12.67 -18.70 -8.98
CA GLN A 136 -11.62 -18.47 -7.97
C GLN A 136 -10.25 -18.75 -8.59
N THR A 137 -9.80 -17.81 -9.42
CA THR A 137 -8.46 -17.81 -10.00
C THR A 137 -7.77 -16.49 -9.73
N ARG A 138 -6.45 -16.53 -9.83
CA ARG A 138 -5.61 -15.35 -9.65
C ARG A 138 -5.94 -14.24 -10.64
N ASP A 139 -6.18 -14.56 -11.91
CA ASP A 139 -6.42 -13.53 -12.93
C ASP A 139 -7.78 -12.87 -12.71
N ASN A 140 -8.79 -13.64 -12.27
CA ASN A 140 -10.08 -13.09 -11.84
C ASN A 140 -9.95 -12.21 -10.59
N ALA A 141 -9.18 -12.64 -9.59
CA ALA A 141 -8.96 -11.84 -8.38
C ALA A 141 -8.13 -10.56 -8.65
N ALA A 142 -7.15 -10.61 -9.56
CA ALA A 142 -6.43 -9.45 -10.03
C ALA A 142 -7.35 -8.46 -10.77
N LYS A 143 -8.25 -8.97 -11.62
CA LYS A 143 -9.28 -8.16 -12.29
C LYS A 143 -10.27 -7.54 -11.30
N TYR A 144 -10.62 -8.25 -10.23
CA TYR A 144 -11.44 -7.71 -9.15
C TYR A 144 -10.71 -6.61 -8.36
N ALA A 145 -9.42 -6.81 -8.03
CA ALA A 145 -8.62 -5.79 -7.37
C ALA A 145 -8.51 -4.50 -8.21
N ASP A 146 -8.37 -4.64 -9.54
CA ASP A 146 -8.43 -3.51 -10.48
C ASP A 146 -9.81 -2.80 -10.45
N HIS A 147 -10.91 -3.57 -10.46
CA HIS A 147 -12.26 -3.01 -10.32
C HIS A 147 -12.43 -2.20 -9.02
N ALA A 148 -12.00 -2.76 -7.89
CA ALA A 148 -12.07 -2.12 -6.58
C ALA A 148 -11.23 -0.84 -6.53
N LEU A 149 -10.00 -0.87 -7.08
CA LEU A 149 -9.12 0.28 -7.19
C LEU A 149 -9.71 1.38 -8.09
N GLY A 150 -10.32 1.01 -9.22
CA GLY A 150 -11.04 1.95 -10.08
C GLY A 150 -12.25 2.59 -9.37
N GLY A 151 -12.94 1.83 -8.52
CA GLY A 151 -13.97 2.33 -7.61
C GLY A 151 -13.42 3.39 -6.63
N PHE A 152 -12.28 3.10 -6.01
CA PHE A 152 -11.58 4.04 -5.13
C PHE A 152 -11.22 5.34 -5.85
N PHE A 153 -10.58 5.25 -7.03
CA PHE A 153 -10.19 6.46 -7.78
C PHE A 153 -11.38 7.31 -8.19
N ARG A 154 -12.52 6.71 -8.58
CA ARG A 154 -13.73 7.48 -8.88
C ARG A 154 -14.22 8.28 -7.66
N LYS A 155 -14.20 7.69 -6.47
CA LYS A 155 -14.54 8.39 -5.21
C LYS A 155 -13.51 9.47 -4.88
N ALA A 156 -12.23 9.11 -4.94
CA ALA A 156 -11.13 10.02 -4.63
C ALA A 156 -11.15 11.26 -5.53
N MET A 157 -11.29 11.10 -6.85
CA MET A 157 -11.36 12.23 -7.80
C MET A 157 -12.58 13.14 -7.61
N ALA A 158 -13.66 12.61 -7.04
CA ALA A 158 -14.85 13.39 -6.70
C ALA A 158 -14.80 13.99 -5.28
N SER A 159 -13.75 13.69 -4.51
CA SER A 159 -13.65 14.06 -3.10
C SER A 159 -12.98 15.42 -2.90
N PRO A 160 -13.23 16.10 -1.77
CA PRO A 160 -12.54 17.34 -1.43
C PRO A 160 -11.04 17.20 -1.17
N TYR A 161 -10.53 15.98 -0.95
CA TYR A 161 -9.10 15.77 -0.68
C TYR A 161 -8.27 15.57 -1.96
N TRP A 162 -8.90 15.40 -3.13
CA TRP A 162 -8.23 15.05 -4.39
C TRP A 162 -7.09 15.99 -4.76
N ASP A 163 -7.36 17.30 -4.75
CA ASP A 163 -6.42 18.32 -5.23
C ASP A 163 -5.23 18.51 -4.30
N ASN A 164 -5.33 18.04 -3.06
CA ASN A 164 -4.30 18.15 -2.03
C ASN A 164 -3.73 16.78 -1.61
N THR A 165 -3.89 15.75 -2.44
CA THR A 165 -3.41 14.40 -2.13
C THR A 165 -2.55 13.85 -3.27
N VAL A 166 -1.40 13.26 -2.91
CA VAL A 166 -0.57 12.46 -3.81
C VAL A 166 -0.83 10.98 -3.52
N LEU A 167 -1.25 10.25 -4.53
CA LEU A 167 -1.51 8.81 -4.48
C LEU A 167 -0.39 8.05 -5.19
N LEU A 168 0.13 7.02 -4.52
CA LEU A 168 1.09 6.08 -5.09
C LEU A 168 0.46 4.69 -5.14
N VAL A 169 0.32 4.15 -6.35
CA VAL A 169 -0.04 2.75 -6.58
C VAL A 169 1.25 1.99 -6.89
N ALA A 170 1.54 0.97 -6.09
CA ALA A 170 2.69 0.10 -6.27
C ALA A 170 2.33 -1.32 -5.83
N ALA A 171 2.75 -2.32 -6.60
CA ALA A 171 2.66 -3.70 -6.13
C ALA A 171 3.77 -3.98 -5.10
N ASP A 172 3.51 -4.87 -4.15
CA ASP A 172 4.49 -5.24 -3.13
C ASP A 172 5.49 -6.29 -3.65
N HIS A 173 5.05 -7.16 -4.56
CA HIS A 173 5.87 -8.09 -5.36
C HIS A 173 5.07 -8.63 -6.57
N ASP A 174 5.75 -9.29 -7.51
CA ASP A 174 5.10 -10.13 -8.53
C ASP A 174 4.62 -11.46 -7.91
N SER A 175 3.86 -12.27 -8.67
CA SER A 175 3.63 -13.68 -8.37
C SER A 175 4.88 -14.37 -7.87
N ARG A 176 4.75 -15.16 -6.80
CA ARG A 176 5.78 -16.13 -6.47
C ARG A 176 5.93 -17.11 -7.62
N VAL A 177 7.10 -17.13 -8.23
CA VAL A 177 7.50 -18.15 -9.19
C VAL A 177 8.54 -19.04 -8.55
N PHE A 178 8.39 -20.34 -8.79
CA PHE A 178 9.38 -21.35 -8.44
C PHE A 178 10.16 -21.68 -9.71
N GLY A 179 11.49 -21.60 -9.67
CA GLY A 179 12.33 -21.81 -10.85
C GLY A 179 13.81 -21.94 -10.52
N LYS A 180 14.59 -22.47 -11.46
CA LYS A 180 16.03 -22.75 -11.30
C LYS A 180 16.93 -21.52 -11.48
N ASN A 181 16.37 -20.37 -11.83
CA ASN A 181 17.14 -19.15 -12.06
C ASN A 181 17.63 -18.57 -10.72
N LEU A 182 18.91 -18.22 -10.66
CA LEU A 182 19.54 -17.61 -9.47
C LEU A 182 18.82 -16.33 -9.02
N VAL A 183 18.44 -15.46 -9.97
CA VAL A 183 17.59 -14.28 -9.75
C VAL A 183 16.68 -14.07 -10.96
N PRO A 184 15.36 -14.34 -10.88
CA PRO A 184 14.44 -14.17 -11.99
C PRO A 184 14.04 -12.69 -12.18
N ILE A 185 14.88 -11.89 -12.87
CA ILE A 185 14.72 -10.42 -13.01
C ILE A 185 13.32 -10.02 -13.52
N GLY A 186 12.75 -10.77 -14.47
CA GLY A 186 11.40 -10.49 -15.00
C GLY A 186 10.32 -10.48 -13.93
N ASN A 187 10.48 -11.28 -12.87
CA ASN A 187 9.56 -11.42 -11.74
C ASN A 187 9.81 -10.40 -10.62
N PHE A 188 10.64 -9.40 -10.85
CA PHE A 188 10.79 -8.24 -9.97
C PHE A 188 10.24 -6.95 -10.61
N HIS A 189 9.70 -7.03 -11.83
CA HIS A 189 9.04 -5.90 -12.46
C HIS A 189 7.62 -5.76 -11.89
N ILE A 190 7.35 -4.60 -11.30
CA ILE A 190 6.06 -4.27 -10.67
C ILE A 190 5.53 -2.94 -11.23
N PRO A 191 4.20 -2.77 -11.29
CA PRO A 191 3.62 -1.47 -11.64
C PRO A 191 3.94 -0.43 -10.56
N GLY A 192 4.17 0.80 -11.01
CA GLY A 192 4.33 1.99 -10.17
C GLY A 192 3.67 3.18 -10.85
N LEU A 193 2.73 3.82 -10.17
CA LEU A 193 1.95 4.94 -10.71
C LEU A 193 1.74 6.00 -9.63
N ILE A 194 2.08 7.25 -9.95
CA ILE A 194 1.89 8.41 -9.07
C ILE A 194 0.81 9.31 -9.69
N LEU A 195 -0.20 9.67 -8.90
CA LEU A 195 -1.39 10.42 -9.32
C LEU A 195 -1.77 11.48 -8.27
N GLY A 196 -2.52 12.50 -8.70
CA GLY A 196 -3.06 13.55 -7.84
C GLY A 196 -3.59 14.71 -8.70
N GLY A 197 -4.47 15.55 -8.16
CA GLY A 197 -5.16 16.60 -8.94
C GLY A 197 -4.24 17.56 -9.69
N GLY A 198 -3.04 17.83 -9.13
CA GLY A 198 -2.03 18.69 -9.77
C GLY A 198 -0.94 17.97 -10.56
N ILE A 199 -1.00 16.64 -10.74
CA ILE A 199 0.09 15.86 -11.34
C ILE A 199 -0.18 15.64 -12.83
N ALA A 200 0.63 16.29 -13.68
CA ALA A 200 0.54 16.11 -15.13
C ALA A 200 0.97 14.70 -15.57
N PRO A 201 0.29 14.09 -16.56
CA PRO A 201 0.67 12.78 -17.07
C PRO A 201 2.11 12.77 -17.61
N ARG A 202 2.90 11.80 -17.15
CA ARG A 202 4.27 11.57 -17.62
C ARG A 202 4.63 10.09 -17.51
N ARG A 203 5.32 9.58 -18.52
CA ARG A 203 5.99 8.29 -18.45
C ARG A 203 7.48 8.52 -18.22
N ASP A 204 8.01 8.02 -17.11
CA ASP A 204 9.45 8.04 -16.89
C ASP A 204 10.13 6.97 -17.73
N ALA A 205 11.03 7.38 -18.62
CA ALA A 205 11.81 6.51 -19.49
C ALA A 205 12.96 5.77 -18.76
N ALA A 206 13.18 6.06 -17.47
CA ALA A 206 14.16 5.35 -16.66
C ALA A 206 13.64 3.95 -16.33
N SER A 207 14.04 2.97 -17.15
CA SER A 207 13.59 1.58 -17.22
C SER A 207 13.81 0.70 -15.98
N SER A 208 14.22 1.26 -14.84
CA SER A 208 14.31 0.52 -13.57
C SER A 208 14.19 1.46 -12.37
N VAL A 209 12.97 1.77 -11.94
CA VAL A 209 12.73 2.31 -10.60
C VAL A 209 12.55 1.11 -9.68
N ARG A 210 13.45 0.95 -8.69
CA ARG A 210 13.30 -0.09 -7.66
C ARG A 210 12.21 0.35 -6.69
N SER A 211 11.52 -0.60 -6.04
CA SER A 211 10.56 -0.32 -4.97
C SER A 211 11.16 0.48 -3.81
N ILE A 212 12.49 0.47 -3.68
CA ILE A 212 13.25 1.50 -2.97
C ILE A 212 13.18 2.78 -3.81
N TRP A 213 12.10 3.53 -3.60
CA TRP A 213 11.89 4.81 -4.27
C TRP A 213 13.07 5.74 -4.02
N ARG A 214 13.41 6.58 -5.01
CA ARG A 214 14.28 7.75 -4.83
C ARG A 214 13.85 8.44 -3.53
N ARG A 215 14.71 8.43 -2.50
CA ARG A 215 14.53 9.01 -1.15
C ARG A 215 13.05 9.31 -0.85
N PRO A 216 12.26 8.39 -0.25
CA PRO A 216 10.78 8.40 -0.25
C PRO A 216 10.24 9.81 -0.42
N CYS A 217 9.89 10.14 -1.67
CA CYS A 217 9.96 11.48 -2.28
C CYS A 217 9.73 12.65 -1.30
N CYS A 218 10.69 13.03 -0.46
CA CYS A 218 10.45 14.11 0.52
C CYS A 218 10.19 15.44 -0.22
N ARG A 219 10.69 15.55 -1.45
CA ARG A 219 10.42 16.66 -2.38
C ARG A 219 8.96 16.77 -2.79
N CYS A 220 8.24 15.66 -2.97
CA CYS A 220 6.82 15.68 -3.28
C CYS A 220 5.97 16.18 -2.08
N TRP A 221 6.56 16.16 -0.87
CA TRP A 221 5.93 16.54 0.40
C TRP A 221 6.50 17.85 0.96
N ALA A 222 7.36 18.55 0.19
CA ALA A 222 8.09 19.75 0.60
C ALA A 222 8.89 19.61 1.93
N LEU A 223 9.29 18.38 2.30
CA LEU A 223 10.04 18.11 3.53
C LEU A 223 11.57 18.04 3.29
N PRO A 224 12.40 18.49 4.25
CA PRO A 224 13.85 18.29 4.21
C PRO A 224 14.18 16.80 4.10
N THR A 225 15.11 16.44 3.23
CA THR A 225 15.41 15.02 2.97
C THR A 225 16.28 14.42 4.09
N PRO A 226 15.82 13.39 4.83
CA PRO A 226 16.63 12.78 5.88
C PRO A 226 17.89 12.11 5.31
N ARG A 227 19.00 12.13 6.08
CA ARG A 227 20.29 11.50 5.69
C ARG A 227 20.26 9.96 5.65
N ARG A 228 19.14 9.31 6.00
CA ARG A 228 19.06 7.85 6.26
C ARG A 228 18.38 7.01 5.17
N CYS A 229 18.00 7.59 4.03
CA CYS A 229 17.38 6.87 2.92
C CYS A 229 18.38 6.48 1.83
N TRP A 230 18.29 5.24 1.30
CA TRP A 230 19.22 4.69 0.30
C TRP A 230 18.74 4.81 -1.17
N GLY A 231 17.87 5.76 -1.49
CA GLY A 231 17.43 6.04 -2.86
C GLY A 231 18.31 7.07 -3.59
N ARG A 232 18.36 7.04 -4.93
CA ARG A 232 19.19 7.96 -5.75
C ARG A 232 18.77 9.44 -5.58
N THR A 233 19.77 10.33 -5.66
CA THR A 233 19.63 11.80 -5.85
C THR A 233 19.05 12.14 -7.21
#